data_AF-A0A961EL27-F1
#
_entry.id   AF-A0A961EL27-F1
#
_cell.length_a   1.000
_cell.length_b   1.000
_cell.length_c   1.000
_cell.angle_alpha   90.00
_cell.angle_beta   90.00
_cell.angle_gamma   90.00
#
_symmetry.space_group_name_H-M   'P 1'
#
loop_
_entity.id
_entity.type
_entity.pdbx_description
1 polymer ?
#
loop_
_entity_poly.entity_id
_entity_poly.type
_entity_poly.pdbx_seq_one_letter_code
_entity_poly.pdbx_strand_id
1 'polypeptide(L)'
;RTPYFCSGCPHNRSTATPGGSLVAAGIGCHTLVVFMDPERVGDVIGFTQMGGEGAAWIGMSPFVSEDHLVQNLGDGTYHHSGSLAVRAAVAAGVNVTYRILCNGAVAMTGGQDIVGGMPVPRLAAELLAEGVAKVAITTEDPSRYAGARLPDGVRVHHRDDLESVLADLAAVPGVTALLNDQECATELRRKRKRGLAATPNRASFINERVCEGCGDCGAKSNCLSVQPVETEFGRKTRIHQASCNKDFSCFDGDCPSFIEVTPGSGRPRAARTAGELAVSDLPEPPVTLLDRPIGVRLMGIGGTGIVTTAQVLAVAATNAGLFVRGLDQLGLSQKGGAVISDVRISPESIEGTNAIGPGECDVYVGADLLVATAPTNLVLTDAGRTWAVVSTTRTPTGSMVADPAVTFPGVDPLMADLSTRVRPDSVILDARAITEGLFGSDQLTNTFLLGVAVQSGALPLPPAAVEDALSQNGVAVEANHQAFRWGRRYAAVPDAVVAAAAPPPSRSTRAAGTTAYGLVRAAGLPTDGELGELIARRAEELTAYQDPDYAR
;
A
#
# COMPACT_ATOMS: atom_id res chain seq x y z
N ARG A 1 6.37 11.08 0.18
CA ARG A 1 6.14 9.62 -0.01
C ARG A 1 6.27 9.27 -1.48
N THR A 2 6.95 8.17 -1.80
CA THR A 2 7.18 7.71 -3.17
C THR A 2 6.15 6.64 -3.56
N PRO A 3 5.47 6.75 -4.73
CA PRO A 3 4.64 5.68 -5.28
C PRO A 3 5.38 4.35 -5.40
N TYR A 4 4.66 3.24 -5.23
CA TYR A 4 5.27 1.92 -5.19
C TYR A 4 4.35 0.84 -5.75
N PHE A 5 4.92 -0.32 -6.10
CA PHE A 5 4.14 -1.46 -6.55
C PHE A 5 3.21 -2.00 -5.46
N CYS A 6 2.09 -2.59 -5.89
CA CYS A 6 1.16 -3.24 -4.97
C CYS A 6 1.82 -4.43 -4.24
N SER A 7 1.29 -4.80 -3.08
CA SER A 7 1.68 -6.05 -2.41
C SER A 7 1.49 -7.25 -3.35
N GLY A 8 2.51 -8.10 -3.48
CA GLY A 8 2.47 -9.27 -4.39
C GLY A 8 2.27 -8.91 -5.87
N CYS A 9 2.59 -7.68 -6.29
CA CYS A 9 2.53 -7.28 -7.69
C CYS A 9 3.52 -8.09 -8.53
N PRO A 10 3.14 -8.57 -9.73
CA PRO A 10 4.08 -9.21 -10.65
C PRO A 10 5.31 -8.35 -10.95
N HIS A 11 5.12 -7.02 -11.04
CA HIS A 11 6.22 -6.06 -11.27
C HIS A 11 7.33 -6.16 -10.22
N ASN A 12 7.04 -6.53 -8.97
CA ASN A 12 8.06 -6.62 -7.92
C ASN A 12 9.23 -7.55 -8.27
N ARG A 13 8.94 -8.58 -9.08
CA ARG A 13 9.91 -9.53 -9.60
C ARG A 13 10.20 -9.28 -11.07
N SER A 14 9.16 -9.05 -11.86
CA SER A 14 9.27 -8.97 -13.31
C SER A 14 10.08 -7.77 -13.79
N THR A 15 10.24 -6.72 -12.98
CA THR A 15 11.08 -5.57 -13.35
C THR A 15 12.55 -5.71 -12.95
N ALA A 16 12.90 -6.77 -12.21
CA ALA A 16 14.28 -7.05 -11.88
C ALA A 16 15.08 -7.39 -13.15
N THR A 17 16.30 -6.90 -13.22
CA THR A 17 17.17 -7.01 -14.39
C THR A 17 18.60 -7.26 -13.91
N PRO A 18 19.44 -8.03 -14.64
CA PRO A 18 20.85 -8.16 -14.28
C PRO A 18 21.52 -6.80 -14.05
N GLY A 19 22.44 -6.73 -13.10
CA GLY A 19 23.16 -5.50 -12.76
C GLY A 19 23.85 -4.87 -13.97
N GLY A 20 23.77 -3.54 -14.09
CA GLY A 20 24.34 -2.76 -15.20
C GLY A 20 23.54 -2.84 -16.51
N SER A 21 22.37 -3.48 -16.53
CA SER A 21 21.50 -3.45 -17.70
C SER A 21 20.88 -2.07 -17.88
N LEU A 22 20.91 -1.56 -19.11
CA LEU A 22 20.18 -0.35 -19.47
C LEU A 22 18.69 -0.66 -19.56
N VAL A 23 17.86 0.13 -18.88
CA VAL A 23 16.42 -0.12 -18.80
C VAL A 23 15.64 1.14 -19.13
N ALA A 24 14.59 0.99 -19.93
CA ALA A 24 13.62 2.05 -20.15
C ALA A 24 12.30 1.70 -19.47
N ALA A 25 11.71 2.70 -18.82
CA ALA A 25 10.41 2.57 -18.20
C ALA A 25 9.30 2.68 -19.25
N GLY A 26 8.18 2.02 -19.00
CA GLY A 26 6.95 2.14 -19.79
C GLY A 26 5.91 3.00 -19.08
N ILE A 27 4.89 3.48 -19.79
CA ILE A 27 3.74 4.14 -19.14
C ILE A 27 2.95 3.16 -18.28
N GLY A 28 2.37 3.68 -17.20
CA GLY A 28 1.56 2.90 -16.26
C GLY A 28 2.39 2.44 -15.07
N CYS A 29 2.10 1.24 -14.54
CA CYS A 29 2.85 0.71 -13.40
C CYS A 29 4.35 0.62 -13.68
N HIS A 30 4.76 0.38 -14.94
CA HIS A 30 6.16 0.36 -15.33
C HIS A 30 6.90 1.68 -15.12
N THR A 31 6.21 2.82 -15.00
CA THR A 31 6.84 4.12 -14.70
C THR A 31 7.41 4.14 -13.29
N LEU A 32 6.89 3.30 -12.39
CA LEU A 32 7.32 3.26 -10.99
C LEU A 32 8.77 2.83 -10.81
N VAL A 33 9.36 2.12 -11.79
CA VAL A 33 10.78 1.73 -11.76
C VAL A 33 11.71 2.93 -11.74
N VAL A 34 11.27 4.10 -12.24
CA VAL A 34 12.04 5.37 -12.20
C VAL A 34 12.37 5.80 -10.77
N PHE A 35 11.56 5.38 -9.79
CA PHE A 35 11.76 5.73 -8.39
C PHE A 35 12.40 4.61 -7.56
N MET A 36 12.88 3.55 -8.22
CA MET A 36 13.45 2.37 -7.55
C MET A 36 14.97 2.38 -7.63
N ASP A 37 15.59 1.59 -6.75
CA ASP A 37 17.03 1.41 -6.71
C ASP A 37 17.55 0.79 -8.02
N PRO A 38 18.56 1.38 -8.69
CA PRO A 38 19.19 0.80 -9.87
C PRO A 38 19.73 -0.61 -9.65
N GLU A 39 20.20 -0.95 -8.45
CA GLU A 39 20.65 -2.32 -8.12
C GLU A 39 19.51 -3.35 -8.28
N ARG A 40 18.26 -2.90 -8.17
CA ARG A 40 17.08 -3.74 -8.32
C ARG A 40 16.58 -3.81 -9.75
N VAL A 41 16.41 -2.67 -10.41
CA VAL A 41 15.66 -2.57 -11.67
C VAL A 41 16.54 -2.34 -12.91
N GLY A 42 17.84 -2.12 -12.72
CA GLY A 42 18.77 -1.68 -13.75
C GLY A 42 18.86 -0.16 -13.88
N ASP A 43 19.74 0.32 -14.75
CA ASP A 43 19.97 1.75 -14.97
C ASP A 43 18.84 2.34 -15.82
N VAL A 44 17.89 3.00 -15.15
CA VAL A 44 16.69 3.53 -15.79
C VAL A 44 17.00 4.84 -16.53
N ILE A 45 17.04 4.80 -17.86
CA ILE A 45 17.38 5.97 -18.70
C ILE A 45 16.22 6.92 -19.02
N GLY A 46 15.01 6.57 -18.59
CA GLY A 46 13.85 7.45 -18.72
C GLY A 46 12.53 6.72 -19.00
N PHE A 47 11.52 7.50 -19.35
CA PHE A 47 10.20 7.05 -19.78
C PHE A 47 9.73 7.93 -20.95
N THR A 48 8.68 7.51 -21.64
CA THR A 48 8.16 8.19 -22.84
C THR A 48 6.64 8.14 -22.84
N GLN A 49 5.98 8.87 -23.73
CA GLN A 49 4.53 8.80 -23.89
C GLN A 49 4.06 7.40 -24.33
N MET A 50 2.79 7.11 -24.10
CA MET A 50 2.18 5.84 -24.46
C MET A 50 2.27 5.59 -25.98
N GLY A 51 2.88 4.47 -26.38
CA GLY A 51 3.17 4.12 -27.77
C GLY A 51 4.54 4.59 -28.27
N GLY A 52 5.32 5.29 -27.44
CA GLY A 52 6.71 5.65 -27.71
C GLY A 52 7.73 4.71 -27.10
N GLU A 53 7.30 3.73 -26.30
CA GLU A 53 8.18 2.85 -25.52
C GLU A 53 9.22 2.16 -26.42
N GLY A 54 10.50 2.40 -26.15
CA GLY A 54 11.64 1.83 -26.89
C GLY A 54 12.12 2.69 -28.06
N ALA A 55 11.32 3.64 -28.54
CA ALA A 55 11.66 4.44 -29.73
C ALA A 55 12.88 5.35 -29.51
N ALA A 56 13.11 5.84 -28.29
CA ALA A 56 14.30 6.64 -27.98
C ALA A 56 15.60 5.86 -28.26
N TRP A 57 15.60 4.54 -28.10
CA TRP A 57 16.75 3.68 -28.36
C TRP A 57 17.23 3.76 -29.80
N ILE A 58 16.31 3.91 -30.76
CA ILE A 58 16.63 4.03 -32.19
C ILE A 58 17.60 5.20 -32.45
N GLY A 59 17.37 6.32 -31.77
CA GLY A 59 18.22 7.50 -31.88
C GLY A 59 19.45 7.45 -30.97
N MET A 60 19.38 6.75 -29.84
CA MET A 60 20.44 6.71 -28.83
C MET A 60 21.51 5.67 -29.09
N SER A 61 21.14 4.47 -29.56
CA SER A 61 22.03 3.32 -29.66
C SER A 61 23.32 3.56 -30.47
N PRO A 62 23.34 4.41 -31.53
CA PRO A 62 24.59 4.68 -32.25
C PRO A 62 25.60 5.57 -31.51
N PHE A 63 25.21 6.16 -30.37
CA PHE A 63 25.99 7.18 -29.65
C PHE A 63 26.35 6.78 -28.22
N VAL A 64 26.01 5.56 -27.80
CA VAL A 64 26.29 5.03 -26.46
C VAL A 64 27.16 3.77 -26.54
N SER A 65 27.76 3.38 -25.42
CA SER A 65 28.61 2.17 -25.34
C SER A 65 27.81 0.89 -25.09
N GLU A 66 26.59 1.01 -24.60
CA GLU A 66 25.70 -0.10 -24.32
C GLU A 66 25.12 -0.67 -25.61
N ASP A 67 25.21 -1.99 -25.78
CA ASP A 67 24.75 -2.67 -27.01
C ASP A 67 23.29 -3.10 -26.97
N HIS A 68 22.59 -2.94 -25.83
CA HIS A 68 21.26 -3.49 -25.60
C HIS A 68 20.44 -2.66 -24.60
N LEU A 69 19.13 -2.61 -24.84
CA LEU A 69 18.14 -2.00 -23.94
C LEU A 69 17.06 -3.01 -23.55
N VAL A 70 16.65 -3.02 -22.28
CA VAL A 70 15.40 -3.66 -21.83
C VAL A 70 14.29 -2.60 -21.76
N GLN A 71 13.31 -2.70 -22.65
CA GLN A 71 12.13 -1.82 -22.65
C GLN A 71 10.97 -2.48 -21.90
N ASN A 72 10.55 -1.87 -20.80
CA ASN A 72 9.34 -2.29 -20.09
C ASN A 72 8.07 -1.87 -20.83
N LEU A 73 7.10 -2.77 -20.93
CA LEU A 73 5.81 -2.51 -21.56
C LEU A 73 4.69 -3.32 -20.89
N GLY A 74 3.50 -2.74 -20.78
CA GLY A 74 2.30 -3.48 -20.38
C GLY A 74 1.54 -3.99 -21.59
N ASP A 75 0.87 -5.14 -21.48
CA ASP A 75 -0.04 -5.67 -22.51
C ASP A 75 -1.13 -4.67 -22.91
N GLY A 76 -1.73 -3.95 -21.97
CA GLY A 76 -2.69 -2.89 -22.27
C GLY A 76 -2.11 -1.79 -23.18
N THR A 77 -0.88 -1.35 -22.88
CA THR A 77 -0.19 -0.36 -23.71
C THR A 77 0.19 -0.94 -25.06
N TYR A 78 0.66 -2.19 -25.12
CA TYR A 78 0.99 -2.87 -26.37
C TYR A 78 -0.19 -2.86 -27.35
N HIS A 79 -1.38 -3.26 -26.91
CA HIS A 79 -2.57 -3.32 -27.76
C HIS A 79 -3.13 -1.94 -28.12
N HIS A 80 -2.95 -0.94 -27.26
CA HIS A 80 -3.39 0.42 -27.54
C HIS A 80 -2.52 1.11 -28.60
N SER A 81 -1.20 1.14 -28.40
CA SER A 81 -0.28 1.86 -29.29
C SER A 81 1.17 1.36 -29.29
N GLY A 82 1.57 0.53 -28.32
CA GLY A 82 2.94 0.04 -28.17
C GLY A 82 3.38 -0.93 -29.27
N SER A 83 2.45 -1.62 -29.95
CA SER A 83 2.77 -2.49 -31.09
C SER A 83 3.50 -1.75 -32.22
N LEU A 84 3.17 -0.47 -32.45
CA LEU A 84 3.85 0.36 -33.45
C LEU A 84 5.30 0.66 -33.05
N ALA A 85 5.60 0.81 -31.76
CA ALA A 85 6.95 1.02 -31.28
C ALA A 85 7.83 -0.24 -31.47
N VAL A 86 7.27 -1.42 -31.23
CA VAL A 86 7.94 -2.70 -31.51
C VAL A 86 8.26 -2.81 -33.01
N ARG A 87 7.29 -2.53 -33.89
CA ARG A 87 7.49 -2.51 -35.35
C ARG A 87 8.59 -1.53 -35.77
N ALA A 88 8.61 -0.33 -35.19
CA ALA A 88 9.63 0.67 -35.48
C ALA A 88 11.03 0.20 -35.06
N ALA A 89 11.16 -0.43 -33.89
CA ALA A 89 12.43 -0.99 -33.43
C ALA A 89 12.92 -2.14 -34.33
N VAL A 90 12.00 -3.00 -34.80
CA VAL A 90 12.34 -4.07 -35.75
C VAL A 90 12.84 -3.47 -37.06
N ALA A 91 12.13 -2.49 -37.61
CA ALA A 91 12.53 -1.80 -38.84
C ALA A 91 13.89 -1.09 -38.73
N ALA A 92 14.21 -0.58 -37.54
CA ALA A 92 15.49 0.06 -37.25
C ALA A 92 16.65 -0.93 -37.04
N GLY A 93 16.36 -2.23 -36.83
CA GLY A 93 17.38 -3.25 -36.61
C GLY A 93 18.18 -3.06 -35.31
N VAL A 94 17.60 -2.40 -34.29
CA VAL A 94 18.26 -2.15 -33.01
C VAL A 94 18.11 -3.33 -32.05
N ASN A 95 19.09 -3.49 -31.16
CA ASN A 95 19.09 -4.52 -30.13
C ASN A 95 18.27 -4.07 -28.91
N VAL A 96 17.04 -4.57 -28.78
CA VAL A 96 16.16 -4.24 -27.66
C VAL A 96 15.30 -5.45 -27.28
N THR A 97 15.18 -5.71 -25.98
CA THR A 97 14.23 -6.70 -25.44
C THR A 97 12.99 -5.97 -24.94
N TYR A 98 11.85 -6.20 -25.56
CA TYR A 98 10.55 -5.76 -25.02
C TYR A 98 10.07 -6.72 -23.94
N ARG A 99 10.10 -6.27 -22.68
CA ARG A 99 9.56 -6.99 -21.53
C ARG A 99 8.11 -6.60 -21.34
N ILE A 100 7.21 -7.42 -21.89
CA ILE A 100 5.76 -7.21 -21.88
C ILE A 100 5.15 -7.96 -20.70
N LEU A 101 4.64 -7.23 -19.70
CA LEU A 101 3.84 -7.85 -18.66
C LEU A 101 2.40 -8.06 -19.16
N CYS A 102 2.02 -9.32 -19.29
CA CYS A 102 0.66 -9.76 -19.61
C CYS A 102 -0.11 -9.95 -18.29
N ASN A 103 -0.72 -8.87 -17.80
CA ASN A 103 -1.42 -8.86 -16.51
C ASN A 103 -2.95 -8.84 -16.65
N GLY A 104 -3.46 -8.76 -17.88
CA GLY A 104 -4.88 -8.84 -18.21
C GLY A 104 -5.71 -7.62 -17.81
N ALA A 105 -5.09 -6.49 -17.45
CA ALA A 105 -5.82 -5.29 -17.04
C ALA A 105 -5.03 -3.99 -17.25
N VAL A 106 -5.72 -2.91 -17.65
CA VAL A 106 -5.17 -1.56 -17.58
C VAL A 106 -5.15 -1.11 -16.12
N ALA A 107 -4.11 -1.52 -15.39
CA ALA A 107 -4.10 -1.48 -13.93
C ALA A 107 -4.28 -0.07 -13.35
N MET A 108 -3.63 0.95 -13.92
CA MET A 108 -3.67 2.34 -13.43
C MET A 108 -4.98 3.08 -13.68
N THR A 109 -5.90 2.51 -14.47
CA THR A 109 -7.22 3.11 -14.71
C THR A 109 -8.33 2.47 -13.85
N GLY A 110 -7.94 1.75 -12.80
CA GLY A 110 -8.87 1.02 -11.94
C GLY A 110 -9.18 -0.40 -12.42
N GLY A 111 -8.41 -0.92 -13.37
CA GLY A 111 -8.53 -2.30 -13.86
C GLY A 111 -9.46 -2.45 -15.06
N GLN A 112 -9.43 -1.51 -16.01
CA GLN A 112 -10.21 -1.61 -17.24
C GLN A 112 -9.75 -2.78 -18.12
N ASP A 113 -10.67 -3.34 -18.90
CA ASP A 113 -10.37 -4.39 -19.87
C ASP A 113 -9.47 -3.86 -21.00
N ILE A 114 -8.64 -4.76 -21.56
CA ILE A 114 -7.76 -4.43 -22.67
C ILE A 114 -8.55 -4.54 -23.98
N VAL A 115 -8.80 -3.40 -24.62
CA VAL A 115 -9.42 -3.36 -25.95
C VAL A 115 -8.48 -4.00 -26.97
N GLY A 116 -8.98 -5.00 -27.71
CA GLY A 116 -8.17 -5.74 -28.68
C GLY A 116 -7.17 -6.72 -28.05
N GLY A 117 -7.23 -6.95 -26.73
CA GLY A 117 -6.36 -7.88 -26.02
C GLY A 117 -6.42 -9.29 -26.59
N MET A 118 -5.26 -9.96 -26.65
CA MET A 118 -5.17 -11.35 -27.12
C MET A 118 -4.48 -12.27 -26.11
N PRO A 119 -4.79 -13.59 -26.14
CA PRO A 119 -4.08 -14.57 -25.34
C PRO A 119 -2.58 -14.60 -25.65
N VAL A 120 -1.75 -14.89 -24.63
CA VAL A 120 -0.28 -14.90 -24.73
C VAL A 120 0.26 -15.73 -25.91
N PRO A 121 -0.24 -16.94 -26.24
CA PRO A 121 0.22 -17.68 -27.42
C PRO A 121 0.01 -16.93 -28.75
N ARG A 122 -1.09 -16.17 -28.86
CA ARG A 122 -1.40 -15.38 -30.06
C ARG A 122 -0.52 -14.12 -30.12
N LEU A 123 -0.29 -13.48 -28.98
CA LEU A 123 0.64 -12.35 -28.87
C LEU A 123 2.06 -12.76 -29.28
N ALA A 124 2.53 -13.93 -28.83
CA ALA A 124 3.82 -14.47 -29.25
C ALA A 124 3.89 -14.71 -30.76
N ALA A 125 2.82 -15.24 -31.35
CA ALA A 125 2.74 -15.47 -32.80
C ALA A 125 2.78 -14.15 -33.58
N GLU A 126 2.07 -13.11 -33.11
CA GLU A 126 2.07 -11.78 -33.71
C GLU A 126 3.45 -11.15 -33.66
N LEU A 127 4.11 -11.14 -32.49
CA LEU A 127 5.45 -10.58 -32.34
C LEU A 127 6.46 -11.23 -33.32
N LEU A 128 6.42 -12.55 -33.45
CA LEU A 128 7.26 -13.26 -34.43
C LEU A 128 6.92 -12.87 -35.87
N ALA A 129 5.62 -12.72 -36.20
CA ALA A 129 5.19 -12.27 -37.53
C ALA A 129 5.61 -10.83 -37.84
N GLU A 130 5.73 -9.96 -36.82
CA GLU A 130 6.26 -8.60 -36.94
C GLU A 130 7.79 -8.54 -37.12
N GLY A 131 8.49 -9.67 -37.00
CA GLY A 131 9.94 -9.76 -37.17
C GLY A 131 10.75 -9.70 -35.87
N VAL A 132 10.12 -9.89 -34.71
CA VAL A 132 10.85 -10.11 -33.45
C VAL A 132 11.64 -11.42 -33.56
N ALA A 133 12.95 -11.36 -33.31
CA ALA A 133 13.89 -12.45 -33.55
C ALA A 133 13.71 -13.64 -32.59
N LYS A 134 13.32 -13.38 -31.34
CA LYS A 134 13.09 -14.40 -30.32
C LYS A 134 12.04 -13.96 -29.31
N VAL A 135 11.14 -14.87 -28.95
CA VAL A 135 10.11 -14.65 -27.92
C VAL A 135 10.22 -15.74 -26.86
N ALA A 136 10.22 -15.34 -25.59
CA ALA A 136 10.11 -16.25 -24.45
C ALA A 136 8.92 -15.87 -23.57
N ILE A 137 8.35 -16.86 -22.88
CA ILE A 137 7.24 -16.67 -21.93
C ILE A 137 7.73 -17.05 -20.54
N THR A 138 7.43 -16.23 -19.54
CA THR A 138 7.56 -16.64 -18.12
C THR A 138 6.22 -16.58 -17.42
N THR A 139 6.05 -17.43 -16.41
CA THR A 139 4.84 -17.49 -15.59
C THR A 139 5.15 -18.09 -14.21
N GLU A 140 4.34 -17.76 -13.21
CA GLU A 140 4.31 -18.44 -11.91
C GLU A 140 3.81 -19.90 -11.97
N ASP A 141 3.17 -20.31 -13.06
CA ASP A 141 2.66 -21.65 -13.25
C ASP A 141 2.79 -22.13 -14.71
N PRO A 142 3.94 -22.71 -15.09
CA PRO A 142 4.17 -23.26 -16.42
C PRO A 142 3.17 -24.35 -16.82
N SER A 143 2.52 -25.01 -15.85
CA SER A 143 1.55 -26.07 -16.15
C SER A 143 0.29 -25.54 -16.85
N ARG A 144 0.00 -24.23 -16.77
CA ARG A 144 -1.09 -23.57 -17.53
C ARG A 144 -0.92 -23.67 -19.04
N TYR A 145 0.32 -23.91 -19.50
CA TYR A 145 0.65 -24.07 -20.91
C TYR A 145 0.74 -25.54 -21.34
N ALA A 146 0.41 -26.50 -20.47
CA ALA A 146 0.35 -27.91 -20.83
C ALA A 146 -0.68 -28.14 -21.95
N GLY A 147 -0.20 -28.56 -23.13
CA GLY A 147 -1.04 -28.76 -24.32
C GLY A 147 -1.41 -27.49 -25.08
N ALA A 148 -0.91 -26.31 -24.68
CA ALA A 148 -1.06 -25.09 -25.45
C ALA A 148 -0.26 -25.18 -26.76
N ARG A 149 -0.86 -24.72 -27.87
CA ARG A 149 -0.14 -24.58 -29.15
C ARG A 149 0.65 -23.28 -29.12
N LEU A 150 1.96 -23.38 -29.02
CA LEU A 150 2.89 -22.25 -29.08
C LEU A 150 3.55 -22.18 -30.46
N PRO A 151 3.93 -20.98 -30.93
CA PRO A 151 4.75 -20.84 -32.12
C PRO A 151 6.11 -21.55 -31.98
N ASP A 152 6.70 -21.94 -33.10
CA ASP A 152 8.00 -22.61 -33.12
C ASP A 152 9.07 -21.73 -32.47
N GLY A 153 9.91 -22.35 -31.63
CA GLY A 153 11.00 -21.68 -30.91
C GLY A 153 10.59 -20.95 -29.62
N VAL A 154 9.30 -20.75 -29.36
CA VAL A 154 8.81 -20.12 -28.11
C VAL A 154 8.83 -21.14 -26.97
N ARG A 155 9.47 -20.79 -25.87
CA ARG A 155 9.55 -21.62 -24.65
C ARG A 155 8.87 -20.92 -23.48
N VAL A 156 8.26 -21.73 -22.61
CA VAL A 156 7.65 -21.29 -21.35
C VAL A 156 8.60 -21.66 -20.22
N HIS A 157 8.91 -20.68 -19.38
CA HIS A 157 9.81 -20.79 -18.25
C HIS A 157 9.08 -20.45 -16.95
N HIS A 158 9.60 -20.90 -15.82
CA HIS A 158 9.09 -20.42 -14.54
C HIS A 158 9.60 -18.99 -14.33
N ARG A 159 8.84 -18.15 -13.61
CA ARG A 159 9.24 -16.76 -13.31
C ARG A 159 10.52 -16.65 -12.47
N ASP A 160 10.99 -17.74 -11.86
CA ASP A 160 12.28 -17.80 -11.18
C ASP A 160 13.46 -17.75 -12.16
N ASP A 161 13.23 -18.15 -13.41
CA ASP A 161 14.23 -18.13 -14.47
C ASP A 161 14.30 -16.77 -15.19
N LEU A 162 13.65 -15.72 -14.69
CA LEU A 162 13.52 -14.43 -15.37
C LEU A 162 14.88 -13.83 -15.78
N GLU A 163 15.86 -13.89 -14.89
CA GLU A 163 17.19 -13.31 -15.10
C GLU A 163 17.93 -14.02 -16.23
N SER A 164 17.96 -15.36 -16.21
CA SER A 164 18.61 -16.16 -17.25
C SER A 164 17.90 -16.02 -18.60
N VAL A 165 16.57 -16.00 -18.60
CA VAL A 165 15.77 -15.77 -19.82
C VAL A 165 16.04 -14.37 -20.40
N LEU A 166 16.16 -13.33 -19.57
CA LEU A 166 16.50 -11.99 -20.04
C LEU A 166 17.90 -11.94 -20.65
N ALA A 167 18.89 -12.58 -20.03
CA ALA A 167 20.24 -12.68 -20.59
C ALA A 167 20.26 -13.41 -21.95
N ASP A 168 19.52 -14.52 -22.05
CA ASP A 168 19.36 -15.30 -23.29
C ASP A 168 18.65 -14.54 -24.42
N LEU A 169 17.82 -13.55 -24.08
CA LEU A 169 17.16 -12.67 -25.05
C LEU A 169 18.07 -11.50 -25.43
N ALA A 170 18.82 -10.93 -24.49
CA ALA A 170 19.76 -9.84 -24.74
C ALA A 170 20.93 -10.26 -25.63
N ALA A 171 21.34 -11.53 -25.58
CA ALA A 171 22.41 -12.09 -26.41
C ALA A 171 22.02 -12.28 -27.89
N VAL A 172 20.73 -12.14 -28.25
CA VAL A 172 20.24 -12.32 -29.62
C VAL A 172 20.19 -10.96 -30.32
N PRO A 173 20.91 -10.78 -31.45
CA PRO A 173 20.86 -9.54 -32.23
C PRO A 173 19.44 -9.20 -32.70
N GLY A 174 19.12 -7.91 -32.73
CA GLY A 174 17.82 -7.37 -33.12
C GLY A 174 16.82 -7.30 -31.97
N VAL A 175 15.53 -7.23 -32.33
CA VAL A 175 14.46 -7.10 -31.34
C VAL A 175 14.08 -8.47 -30.80
N THR A 176 14.01 -8.61 -29.48
CA THR A 176 13.46 -9.79 -28.80
C THR A 176 12.31 -9.39 -27.87
N ALA A 177 11.53 -10.38 -27.42
CA ALA A 177 10.43 -10.12 -26.48
C ALA A 177 10.37 -11.16 -25.36
N LEU A 178 10.10 -10.67 -24.15
CA LEU A 178 9.77 -11.45 -22.98
C LEU A 178 8.30 -11.19 -22.61
N LEU A 179 7.47 -12.22 -22.70
CA LEU A 179 6.07 -12.17 -22.26
C LEU A 179 5.97 -12.72 -20.84
N ASN A 180 5.81 -11.84 -19.86
CA ASN A 180 5.60 -12.24 -18.47
C ASN A 180 4.10 -12.38 -18.21
N ASP A 181 3.61 -13.60 -18.18
CA ASP A 181 2.21 -13.94 -18.00
C ASP A 181 1.88 -14.12 -16.51
N GLN A 182 1.45 -13.04 -15.87
CA GLN A 182 1.04 -13.06 -14.47
C GLN A 182 0.01 -11.95 -14.21
N GLU A 183 -1.16 -12.33 -13.70
CA GLU A 183 -2.31 -11.44 -13.51
C GLU A 183 -2.02 -10.27 -12.53
N CYS A 184 -2.62 -9.11 -12.79
CA CYS A 184 -2.58 -7.97 -11.88
C CYS A 184 -3.02 -8.36 -10.45
N ALA A 185 -2.14 -8.14 -9.47
CA ALA A 185 -2.40 -8.55 -8.08
C ALA A 185 -3.67 -7.93 -7.46
N THR A 186 -3.99 -6.68 -7.83
CA THR A 186 -5.20 -6.00 -7.34
C THR A 186 -6.48 -6.61 -7.94
N GLU A 187 -6.48 -6.90 -9.24
CA GLU A 187 -7.62 -7.54 -9.90
C GLU A 187 -7.81 -8.98 -9.45
N LEU A 188 -6.71 -9.73 -9.30
CA LEU A 188 -6.75 -11.07 -8.75
C LEU A 188 -7.32 -11.09 -7.33
N ARG A 189 -6.94 -10.12 -6.48
CA ARG A 189 -7.54 -9.95 -5.13
C ARG A 189 -9.03 -9.65 -5.22
N ARG A 190 -9.47 -8.79 -6.15
CA ARG A 190 -10.90 -8.47 -6.37
C ARG A 190 -11.69 -9.69 -6.85
N LYS A 191 -11.14 -10.48 -7.79
CA LYS A 191 -11.74 -11.75 -8.24
C LYS A 191 -11.87 -12.74 -7.09
N ARG A 192 -10.81 -12.92 -6.29
CA ARG A 192 -10.83 -13.78 -5.08
C ARG A 192 -11.92 -13.35 -4.09
N LYS A 193 -12.05 -12.06 -3.79
CA LYS A 193 -13.12 -11.54 -2.93
C LYS A 193 -14.53 -11.81 -3.48
N ARG A 194 -14.70 -11.82 -4.80
CA ARG A 194 -15.95 -12.14 -5.50
C ARG A 194 -16.17 -13.64 -5.72
N GLY A 195 -15.25 -14.51 -5.29
CA GLY A 195 -15.32 -15.95 -5.56
C GLY A 195 -15.05 -16.34 -7.02
N LEU A 196 -14.50 -15.44 -7.84
CA LEU A 196 -14.22 -15.66 -9.27
C LEU A 196 -12.80 -16.20 -9.53
N ALA A 197 -11.98 -16.34 -8.49
CA ALA A 197 -10.64 -16.90 -8.58
C ALA A 197 -10.31 -17.68 -7.30
N ALA A 198 -9.50 -18.74 -7.44
CA ALA A 198 -9.06 -19.54 -6.30
C ALA A 198 -8.24 -18.69 -5.33
N THR A 199 -8.56 -18.81 -4.03
CA THR A 199 -7.78 -18.20 -2.95
C THR A 199 -6.90 -19.27 -2.33
N PRO A 200 -5.56 -19.09 -2.29
CA PRO A 200 -4.68 -20.04 -1.61
C PRO A 200 -5.10 -20.23 -0.15
N ASN A 201 -5.30 -21.48 0.26
CA ASN A 201 -5.65 -21.84 1.65
C ASN A 201 -4.43 -21.86 2.58
N ARG A 202 -3.54 -20.87 2.43
CA ARG A 202 -2.36 -20.70 3.24
C ARG A 202 -2.11 -19.21 3.46
N ALA A 203 -1.46 -18.87 4.57
CA ALA A 203 -1.09 -17.52 4.95
C ALA A 203 0.35 -17.49 5.47
N SER A 204 1.09 -16.46 5.08
CA SER A 204 2.47 -16.25 5.53
C SER A 204 2.50 -15.39 6.78
N PHE A 205 3.30 -15.79 7.75
CA PHE A 205 3.61 -15.05 8.96
C PHE A 205 5.13 -15.01 9.16
N ILE A 206 5.61 -14.03 9.91
CA ILE A 206 6.98 -13.96 10.39
C ILE A 206 6.91 -13.96 11.91
N ASN A 207 7.64 -14.87 12.56
CA ASN A 207 7.77 -14.89 14.00
C ASN A 207 8.67 -13.75 14.46
N GLU A 208 8.07 -12.69 14.98
CA GLU A 208 8.77 -11.50 15.46
C GLU A 208 9.78 -11.79 16.59
N ARG A 209 9.64 -12.91 17.31
CA ARG A 209 10.61 -13.34 18.34
C ARG A 209 11.90 -13.92 17.77
N VAL A 210 11.84 -14.50 16.56
CA VAL A 210 12.99 -15.11 15.88
C VAL A 210 13.60 -14.16 14.86
N CYS A 211 12.77 -13.26 14.31
CA CYS A 211 13.20 -12.34 13.26
C CYS A 211 14.38 -11.49 13.73
N GLU A 212 15.42 -11.39 12.91
CA GLU A 212 16.56 -10.52 13.18
C GLU A 212 16.38 -9.13 12.57
N GLY A 213 15.35 -8.93 11.75
CA GLY A 213 15.09 -7.66 11.05
C GLY A 213 16.05 -7.40 9.88
N CYS A 214 16.73 -8.44 9.36
CA CYS A 214 17.75 -8.36 8.31
C CYS A 214 17.25 -7.81 6.95
N GLY A 215 15.94 -7.87 6.68
CA GLY A 215 15.34 -7.29 5.47
C GLY A 215 15.38 -8.16 4.22
N ASP A 216 15.99 -9.35 4.23
CA ASP A 216 16.14 -10.19 3.02
C ASP A 216 14.79 -10.54 2.36
N CYS A 217 13.76 -10.86 3.14
CA CYS A 217 12.40 -11.05 2.63
C CYS A 217 11.83 -9.83 1.88
N GLY A 218 12.19 -8.60 2.31
CA GLY A 218 11.84 -7.35 1.63
C GLY A 218 12.65 -7.15 0.36
N ALA A 219 13.95 -7.41 0.42
CA ALA A 219 14.85 -7.36 -0.73
C ALA A 219 14.37 -8.27 -1.87
N LYS A 220 14.09 -9.55 -1.57
CA LYS A 220 13.58 -10.53 -2.54
C LYS A 220 12.21 -10.17 -3.09
N SER A 221 11.26 -9.80 -2.23
CA SER A 221 9.86 -9.68 -2.64
C SER A 221 9.40 -8.29 -3.08
N ASN A 222 10.12 -7.22 -2.74
CA ASN A 222 9.67 -5.81 -2.87
C ASN A 222 8.28 -5.52 -2.29
N CYS A 223 7.77 -6.36 -1.39
CA CYS A 223 6.34 -6.40 -1.14
C CYS A 223 5.95 -5.44 -0.03
N LEU A 224 5.05 -4.47 -0.29
CA LEU A 224 4.52 -3.54 0.72
C LEU A 224 3.79 -4.22 1.91
N SER A 225 3.53 -5.52 1.83
CA SER A 225 3.00 -6.28 2.97
C SER A 225 4.10 -6.83 3.88
N VAL A 226 5.36 -6.83 3.46
CA VAL A 226 6.52 -7.17 4.30
C VAL A 226 6.93 -5.89 5.02
N GLN A 227 6.38 -5.68 6.21
CA GLN A 227 6.45 -4.39 6.90
C GLN A 227 7.41 -4.48 8.10
N PRO A 228 8.28 -3.49 8.30
CA PRO A 228 9.01 -3.37 9.55
C PRO A 228 8.03 -3.09 10.71
N VAL A 229 8.37 -3.64 11.88
CA VAL A 229 7.62 -3.44 13.12
C VAL A 229 8.59 -3.31 14.28
N GLU A 230 8.36 -2.32 15.14
CA GLU A 230 9.11 -2.17 16.38
C GLU A 230 8.56 -3.12 17.45
N THR A 231 9.47 -3.80 18.14
CA THR A 231 9.13 -4.75 19.20
C THR A 231 10.09 -4.56 20.38
N GLU A 232 9.79 -5.19 21.51
CA GLU A 232 10.72 -5.26 22.65
C GLU A 232 12.06 -5.95 22.32
N PHE A 233 12.12 -6.68 21.20
CA PHE A 233 13.33 -7.35 20.70
C PHE A 233 14.08 -6.51 19.65
N GLY A 234 13.73 -5.23 19.50
CA GLY A 234 14.21 -4.33 18.46
C GLY A 234 13.35 -4.38 17.19
N ARG A 235 13.88 -3.83 16.09
CA ARG A 235 13.22 -3.80 14.78
C ARG A 235 13.07 -5.22 14.23
N LYS A 236 11.84 -5.60 13.89
CA LYS A 236 11.46 -6.88 13.28
C LYS A 236 10.72 -6.64 11.98
N THR A 237 10.33 -7.74 11.32
CA THR A 237 9.49 -7.72 10.13
C THR A 237 8.23 -8.54 10.37
N ARG A 238 7.10 -8.07 9.87
CA ARG A 238 5.81 -8.78 9.89
C ARG A 238 5.17 -8.80 8.52
N ILE A 239 4.27 -9.77 8.30
CA ILE A 239 3.40 -9.77 7.13
C ILE A 239 2.08 -9.07 7.48
N HIS A 240 1.81 -7.95 6.82
CA HIS A 240 0.56 -7.22 6.93
C HIS A 240 -0.57 -7.97 6.21
N GLN A 241 -1.31 -8.79 6.97
CA GLN A 241 -2.32 -9.72 6.46
C GLN A 241 -3.41 -9.03 5.63
N ALA A 242 -3.88 -7.85 6.05
CA ALA A 242 -4.99 -7.17 5.38
C ALA A 242 -4.64 -6.72 3.95
N SER A 243 -3.37 -6.42 3.67
CA SER A 243 -2.88 -6.02 2.35
C SER A 243 -2.21 -7.15 1.56
N CYS A 244 -1.95 -8.30 2.17
CA CYS A 244 -1.25 -9.41 1.52
C CYS A 244 -2.09 -10.00 0.37
N ASN A 245 -1.50 -10.08 -0.82
CA ASN A 245 -2.11 -10.68 -2.02
C ASN A 245 -1.74 -12.15 -2.25
N LYS A 246 -1.05 -12.79 -1.30
CA LYS A 246 -0.71 -14.22 -1.32
C LYS A 246 0.11 -14.63 -2.56
N ASP A 247 1.12 -13.82 -2.89
CA ASP A 247 2.10 -14.10 -3.95
C ASP A 247 3.29 -14.96 -3.46
N PHE A 248 3.54 -14.95 -2.14
CA PHE A 248 4.51 -15.81 -1.45
C PHE A 248 5.99 -15.63 -1.79
N SER A 249 6.37 -14.74 -2.72
CA SER A 249 7.78 -14.46 -3.06
C SER A 249 8.62 -13.93 -1.89
N CYS A 250 8.02 -13.59 -0.75
CA CYS A 250 8.77 -13.29 0.46
C CYS A 250 9.47 -14.53 1.04
N PHE A 251 8.99 -15.75 0.75
CA PHE A 251 9.64 -16.99 1.14
C PHE A 251 10.91 -17.29 0.35
N ASP A 252 11.17 -16.56 -0.74
CA ASP A 252 12.42 -16.65 -1.50
C ASP A 252 13.61 -16.07 -0.71
N GLY A 253 13.34 -15.43 0.44
CA GLY A 253 14.36 -14.97 1.38
C GLY A 253 14.80 -16.07 2.36
N ASP A 254 16.09 -16.06 2.70
CA ASP A 254 16.68 -16.99 3.65
C ASP A 254 16.38 -16.53 5.08
N CYS A 255 15.19 -16.89 5.57
CA CYS A 255 14.70 -16.45 6.87
C CYS A 255 14.14 -17.62 7.70
N PRO A 256 14.78 -17.95 8.84
CA PRO A 256 14.30 -19.02 9.73
C PRO A 256 13.03 -18.65 10.50
N SER A 257 12.55 -17.40 10.37
CA SER A 257 11.39 -16.89 11.11
C SER A 257 10.06 -17.08 10.38
N PHE A 258 10.08 -17.56 9.14
CA PHE A 258 8.88 -17.75 8.36
C PHE A 258 8.00 -18.87 8.92
N ILE A 259 6.70 -18.59 8.97
CA ILE A 259 5.67 -19.56 9.33
C ILE A 259 4.62 -19.54 8.22
N GLU A 260 4.39 -20.70 7.60
CA GLU A 260 3.23 -20.91 6.77
C GLU A 260 2.11 -21.51 7.62
N VAL A 261 0.94 -20.87 7.62
CA VAL A 261 -0.24 -21.33 8.35
C VAL A 261 -1.31 -21.73 7.34
N THR A 262 -1.74 -22.98 7.43
CA THR A 262 -2.94 -23.46 6.74
C THR A 262 -4.11 -23.38 7.72
N PRO A 263 -5.13 -22.53 7.46
CA PRO A 263 -6.31 -22.45 8.32
C PRO A 263 -7.00 -23.83 8.41
N GLY A 264 -7.32 -24.25 9.63
CA GLY A 264 -8.14 -25.44 9.85
C GLY A 264 -9.58 -25.26 9.35
N SER A 265 -10.33 -26.36 9.24
CA SER A 265 -11.73 -26.37 8.78
C SER A 265 -12.75 -25.81 9.79
N GLY A 266 -12.28 -25.38 10.97
CA GLY A 266 -13.13 -24.82 12.03
C GLY A 266 -13.69 -23.44 11.67
N ARG A 267 -14.87 -23.12 12.21
CA ARG A 267 -15.48 -21.79 12.04
C ARG A 267 -14.52 -20.73 12.62
N PRO A 268 -14.19 -19.66 11.88
CA PRO A 268 -13.33 -18.61 12.38
C PRO A 268 -13.87 -18.08 13.71
N ARG A 269 -13.00 -17.97 14.71
CA ARG A 269 -13.37 -17.31 15.98
C ARG A 269 -13.74 -15.88 15.62
N ALA A 270 -14.95 -15.43 15.97
CA ALA A 270 -15.36 -14.06 15.69
C ALA A 270 -14.30 -13.09 16.22
N ALA A 271 -13.84 -12.18 15.36
CA ALA A 271 -12.95 -11.11 15.81
C ALA A 271 -13.66 -10.37 16.95
N ARG A 272 -12.94 -10.04 18.01
CA ARG A 272 -13.48 -9.14 19.03
C ARG A 272 -13.67 -7.79 18.36
N THR A 273 -14.89 -7.47 18.01
CA THR A 273 -15.28 -6.12 17.63
C THR A 273 -15.74 -5.40 18.88
N ALA A 274 -15.51 -4.10 18.95
CA ALA A 274 -16.18 -3.25 19.90
C ALA A 274 -17.70 -3.41 19.73
N GLY A 275 -18.45 -3.22 20.83
CA GLY A 275 -19.91 -3.27 20.78
C GLY A 275 -20.47 -2.26 19.77
N GLU A 276 -21.67 -2.55 19.27
CA GLU A 276 -22.39 -1.60 18.41
C GLU A 276 -22.74 -0.34 19.21
N LEU A 277 -22.45 0.82 18.63
CA LEU A 277 -22.89 2.11 19.17
C LEU A 277 -24.21 2.50 18.52
N ALA A 278 -25.22 2.78 19.36
CA ALA A 278 -26.45 3.39 18.90
C ALA A 278 -26.25 4.89 18.71
N VAL A 279 -27.00 5.48 17.77
CA VAL A 279 -26.98 6.94 17.54
C VAL A 279 -27.36 7.70 18.82
N SER A 280 -28.27 7.13 19.64
CA SER A 280 -28.70 7.69 20.92
C SER A 280 -27.60 7.82 21.97
N ASP A 281 -26.49 7.09 21.81
CA ASP A 281 -25.37 7.09 22.77
C ASP A 281 -24.35 8.20 22.49
N LEU A 282 -24.60 9.00 21.45
CA LEU A 282 -23.68 10.03 20.95
C LEU A 282 -24.28 11.44 21.15
N PRO A 283 -23.50 12.39 21.69
CA PRO A 283 -23.93 13.79 21.72
C PRO A 283 -24.03 14.35 20.29
N GLU A 284 -24.92 15.32 20.09
CA GLU A 284 -24.93 16.10 18.84
C GLU A 284 -23.64 16.94 18.74
N PRO A 285 -23.08 17.11 17.52
CA PRO A 285 -21.95 17.99 17.32
C PRO A 285 -22.33 19.46 17.59
N PRO A 286 -21.36 20.30 18.00
CA PRO A 286 -21.62 21.68 18.40
C PRO A 286 -22.06 22.58 17.23
N VAL A 287 -21.68 22.23 15.99
CA VAL A 287 -22.05 22.95 14.76
C VAL A 287 -22.40 21.94 13.67
N THR A 288 -23.56 22.10 13.05
CA THR A 288 -24.07 21.23 11.97
C THR A 288 -24.48 21.98 10.71
N LEU A 289 -24.49 23.31 10.76
CA LEU A 289 -24.92 24.16 9.66
C LEU A 289 -23.73 24.97 9.17
N LEU A 290 -23.48 24.88 7.87
CA LEU A 290 -22.44 25.63 7.19
C LEU A 290 -23.00 27.00 6.76
N ASP A 291 -22.41 28.08 7.26
CA ASP A 291 -22.80 29.48 6.99
C ASP A 291 -21.86 30.21 6.02
N ARG A 292 -20.71 29.62 5.70
CA ARG A 292 -19.71 30.14 4.77
C ARG A 292 -19.04 29.03 3.97
N PRO A 293 -18.41 29.32 2.81
CA PRO A 293 -17.59 28.34 2.12
C PRO A 293 -16.42 27.84 2.99
N ILE A 294 -16.12 26.54 2.89
CA ILE A 294 -14.96 25.91 3.51
C ILE A 294 -14.18 25.05 2.52
N GLY A 295 -12.86 24.98 2.72
CA GLY A 295 -11.98 24.02 2.06
C GLY A 295 -11.60 22.86 2.98
N VAL A 296 -11.91 21.63 2.56
CA VAL A 296 -11.51 20.40 3.25
C VAL A 296 -10.42 19.71 2.44
N ARG A 297 -9.27 19.43 3.05
CA ARG A 297 -8.20 18.63 2.43
C ARG A 297 -8.10 17.27 3.12
N LEU A 298 -8.31 16.20 2.37
CA LEU A 298 -8.10 14.83 2.81
C LEU A 298 -6.79 14.29 2.22
N MET A 299 -5.97 13.67 3.05
CA MET A 299 -4.66 13.17 2.62
C MET A 299 -4.38 11.78 3.17
N GLY A 300 -3.69 10.97 2.37
CA GLY A 300 -3.24 9.66 2.80
C GLY A 300 -2.42 8.97 1.73
N ILE A 301 -2.47 7.64 1.76
CA ILE A 301 -1.69 6.78 0.87
C ILE A 301 -2.60 6.23 -0.23
N GLY A 302 -2.04 6.06 -1.44
CA GLY A 302 -2.72 5.37 -2.54
C GLY A 302 -3.39 4.07 -2.10
N GLY A 303 -4.67 3.92 -2.48
CA GLY A 303 -5.43 2.70 -2.23
C GLY A 303 -5.82 2.44 -0.76
N THR A 304 -5.81 3.46 0.12
CA THR A 304 -6.39 3.39 1.48
C THR A 304 -7.80 3.98 1.58
N GLY A 305 -8.36 4.51 0.49
CA GLY A 305 -9.74 5.00 0.45
C GLY A 305 -9.93 6.50 0.66
N ILE A 306 -8.90 7.32 0.48
CA ILE A 306 -9.00 8.80 0.59
C ILE A 306 -10.02 9.36 -0.41
N VAL A 307 -9.92 8.99 -1.68
CA VAL A 307 -10.86 9.41 -2.73
C VAL A 307 -12.29 8.99 -2.40
N THR A 308 -12.48 7.74 -1.94
CA THR A 308 -13.80 7.25 -1.53
C THR A 308 -14.36 8.05 -0.35
N THR A 309 -13.51 8.43 0.61
CA THR A 309 -13.93 9.25 1.77
C THR A 309 -14.31 10.66 1.31
N ALA A 310 -13.56 11.25 0.37
CA ALA A 310 -13.90 12.54 -0.23
C ALA A 310 -15.23 12.49 -1.01
N GLN A 311 -15.50 11.39 -1.73
CA GLN A 311 -16.77 11.17 -2.41
C GLN A 311 -17.94 11.03 -1.42
N VAL A 312 -17.77 10.26 -0.34
CA VAL A 312 -18.78 10.17 0.74
C VAL A 312 -19.05 11.54 1.34
N LEU A 313 -18.00 12.33 1.61
CA LEU A 313 -18.15 13.70 2.10
C LEU A 313 -18.93 14.59 1.12
N ALA A 314 -18.61 14.51 -0.17
CA ALA A 314 -19.30 15.28 -1.19
C ALA A 314 -20.80 14.93 -1.30
N VAL A 315 -21.12 13.62 -1.25
CA VAL A 315 -22.51 13.14 -1.23
C VAL A 315 -23.22 13.60 0.04
N ALA A 316 -22.57 13.51 1.21
CA ALA A 316 -23.13 13.97 2.48
C ALA A 316 -23.46 15.46 2.46
N ALA A 317 -22.54 16.29 1.96
CA ALA A 317 -22.78 17.73 1.83
C ALA A 317 -23.91 18.04 0.82
N THR A 318 -23.97 17.29 -0.29
CA THR A 318 -25.07 17.42 -1.28
C THR A 318 -26.42 17.04 -0.67
N ASN A 319 -26.47 15.95 0.11
CA ASN A 319 -27.67 15.52 0.84
C ASN A 319 -28.12 16.56 1.87
N ALA A 320 -27.17 17.33 2.42
CA ALA A 320 -27.44 18.46 3.32
C ALA A 320 -27.85 19.75 2.58
N GLY A 321 -28.01 19.72 1.25
CA GLY A 321 -28.42 20.87 0.44
C GLY A 321 -27.30 21.86 0.11
N LEU A 322 -26.03 21.48 0.28
CA LEU A 322 -24.87 22.33 0.03
C LEU A 322 -24.29 22.10 -1.37
N PHE A 323 -23.56 23.09 -1.87
CA PHE A 323 -22.81 23.01 -3.12
C PHE A 323 -21.41 22.45 -2.87
N VAL A 324 -20.96 21.56 -3.76
CA VAL A 324 -19.67 20.88 -3.63
C VAL A 324 -18.85 20.94 -4.91
N ARG A 325 -17.54 21.15 -4.79
CA ARG A 325 -16.57 20.88 -5.86
C ARG A 325 -15.38 20.08 -5.31
N GLY A 326 -15.05 18.99 -5.99
CA GLY A 326 -13.93 18.11 -5.62
C GLY A 326 -12.74 18.22 -6.59
N LEU A 327 -11.54 17.96 -6.10
CA LEU A 327 -10.32 17.76 -6.88
C LEU A 327 -9.52 16.59 -6.31
N ASP A 328 -9.32 15.53 -7.09
CA ASP A 328 -8.49 14.39 -6.70
C ASP A 328 -7.11 14.47 -7.36
N GLN A 329 -6.06 14.45 -6.54
CA GLN A 329 -4.67 14.48 -6.96
C GLN A 329 -4.01 13.14 -6.59
N LEU A 330 -4.00 12.22 -7.56
CA LEU A 330 -3.51 10.85 -7.35
C LEU A 330 -2.06 10.65 -7.81
N GLY A 331 -1.59 11.46 -8.76
CA GLY A 331 -0.30 11.26 -9.41
C GLY A 331 -0.13 9.83 -9.95
N LEU A 332 1.05 9.25 -9.76
CA LEU A 332 1.33 7.83 -10.07
C LEU A 332 0.97 6.87 -8.91
N SER A 333 0.32 7.37 -7.84
CA SER A 333 0.11 6.61 -6.61
C SER A 333 -1.11 5.69 -6.69
N GLN A 334 -0.90 4.45 -7.11
CA GLN A 334 -1.84 3.37 -6.79
C GLN A 334 -1.70 2.90 -5.33
N LYS A 335 -0.46 2.76 -4.88
CA LYS A 335 -0.04 2.31 -3.55
C LYS A 335 1.25 3.02 -3.15
N GLY A 336 1.49 3.16 -1.85
CA GLY A 336 2.74 3.69 -1.28
C GLY A 336 2.94 5.21 -1.37
N GLY A 337 2.48 5.84 -2.45
CA GLY A 337 2.60 7.28 -2.68
C GLY A 337 1.49 8.10 -2.04
N ALA A 338 1.66 9.42 -2.04
CA ALA A 338 0.67 10.36 -1.54
C ALA A 338 -0.59 10.39 -2.44
N VAL A 339 -1.76 10.50 -1.82
CA VAL A 339 -3.03 10.83 -2.45
C VAL A 339 -3.68 11.96 -1.67
N ILE A 340 -4.16 12.97 -2.40
CA ILE A 340 -4.76 14.18 -1.85
C ILE A 340 -6.12 14.37 -2.54
N SER A 341 -7.14 14.69 -1.76
CA SER A 341 -8.45 15.09 -2.27
C SER A 341 -8.85 16.41 -1.60
N ASP A 342 -9.09 17.44 -2.41
CA ASP A 342 -9.65 18.71 -1.95
C ASP A 342 -11.16 18.70 -2.20
N VAL A 343 -11.93 19.14 -1.21
CA VAL A 343 -13.39 19.29 -1.28
C VAL A 343 -13.75 20.69 -0.81
N ARG A 344 -14.27 21.53 -1.72
CA ARG A 344 -14.90 22.80 -1.35
C ARG A 344 -16.38 22.57 -1.11
N ILE A 345 -16.87 23.05 0.02
CA ILE A 345 -18.29 22.96 0.43
C ILE A 345 -18.79 24.37 0.69
N SER A 346 -19.99 24.71 0.21
CA SER A 346 -20.54 26.05 0.31
C SER A 346 -22.07 26.04 0.43
N PRO A 347 -22.69 26.96 1.20
CA PRO A 347 -24.14 27.15 1.18
C PRO A 347 -24.65 27.74 -0.14
N GLU A 348 -23.77 28.38 -0.92
CA GLU A 348 -24.07 29.01 -2.21
C GLU A 348 -23.25 28.38 -3.34
N SER A 349 -23.61 28.66 -4.60
CA SER A 349 -22.91 28.11 -5.77
C SER A 349 -21.42 28.45 -5.77
N ILE A 350 -20.56 27.45 -5.98
CA ILE A 350 -19.11 27.66 -6.01
C ILE A 350 -18.68 28.12 -7.41
N GLU A 351 -18.15 29.34 -7.49
CA GLU A 351 -17.43 29.86 -8.65
C GLU A 351 -15.90 29.67 -8.49
N GLY A 352 -15.18 29.54 -9.60
CA GLY A 352 -13.72 29.45 -9.61
C GLY A 352 -13.14 28.04 -9.37
N THR A 353 -11.93 28.01 -8.79
CA THR A 353 -11.11 26.78 -8.67
C THR A 353 -11.60 25.85 -7.57
N ASN A 354 -11.44 24.55 -7.80
CA ASN A 354 -11.65 23.49 -6.80
C ASN A 354 -10.40 23.25 -5.93
N ALA A 355 -9.21 23.71 -6.35
CA ALA A 355 -7.99 23.59 -5.55
C ALA A 355 -8.02 24.51 -4.32
N ILE A 356 -7.49 24.02 -3.19
CA ILE A 356 -7.28 24.83 -1.99
C ILE A 356 -5.93 25.56 -2.08
N GLY A 357 -5.91 26.88 -1.94
CA GLY A 357 -4.70 27.70 -1.97
C GLY A 357 -3.95 27.80 -0.63
N PRO A 358 -2.77 28.45 -0.62
CA PRO A 358 -1.98 28.70 0.59
C PRO A 358 -2.80 29.37 1.70
N GLY A 359 -2.76 28.81 2.92
CA GLY A 359 -3.54 29.29 4.08
C GLY A 359 -5.08 29.20 3.92
N GLU A 360 -5.59 28.56 2.88
CA GLU A 360 -7.05 28.49 2.63
C GLU A 360 -7.73 27.26 3.22
N CYS A 361 -6.98 26.30 3.77
CA CYS A 361 -7.55 25.07 4.31
C CYS A 361 -8.30 25.34 5.61
N ASP A 362 -9.57 24.98 5.68
CA ASP A 362 -10.38 25.07 6.90
C ASP A 362 -10.31 23.77 7.71
N VAL A 363 -10.41 22.62 7.03
CA VAL A 363 -10.41 21.29 7.68
C VAL A 363 -9.34 20.41 7.04
N TYR A 364 -8.38 19.96 7.85
CA TYR A 364 -7.21 19.22 7.42
C TYR A 364 -7.24 17.78 7.96
N VAL A 365 -7.64 16.82 7.12
CA VAL A 365 -7.79 15.41 7.49
C VAL A 365 -6.59 14.61 6.97
N GLY A 366 -5.63 14.32 7.86
CA GLY A 366 -4.41 13.59 7.53
C GLY A 366 -4.46 12.14 8.00
N ALA A 367 -4.80 11.20 7.11
CA ALA A 367 -4.74 9.76 7.43
C ALA A 367 -3.30 9.18 7.36
N ASP A 368 -2.34 9.98 6.90
CA ASP A 368 -0.92 9.62 6.89
C ASP A 368 -0.05 10.81 7.32
N LEU A 369 0.77 10.60 8.36
CA LEU A 369 1.61 11.65 8.93
C LEU A 369 2.59 12.24 7.92
N LEU A 370 3.31 11.41 7.16
CA LEU A 370 4.33 11.88 6.22
C LEU A 370 3.75 12.72 5.08
N VAL A 371 2.53 12.42 4.64
CA VAL A 371 1.83 13.26 3.66
C VAL A 371 1.30 14.52 4.34
N ALA A 372 0.69 14.39 5.52
CA ALA A 372 0.13 15.53 6.26
C ALA A 372 1.18 16.56 6.70
N THR A 373 2.44 16.17 6.87
CA THR A 373 3.53 17.09 7.25
C THR A 373 4.47 17.41 6.09
N ALA A 374 4.12 17.05 4.86
CA ALA A 374 4.89 17.46 3.69
C ALA A 374 4.79 18.99 3.51
N PRO A 375 5.90 19.71 3.22
CA PRO A 375 5.88 21.16 3.07
C PRO A 375 4.85 21.68 2.04
N THR A 376 4.63 20.92 0.97
CA THR A 376 3.64 21.23 -0.08
C THR A 376 2.20 21.22 0.43
N ASN A 377 1.91 20.52 1.52
CA ASN A 377 0.59 20.46 2.14
C ASN A 377 0.48 21.42 3.33
N LEU A 378 1.54 21.53 4.13
CA LEU A 378 1.61 22.46 5.27
C LEU A 378 1.57 23.95 4.87
N VAL A 379 1.87 24.29 3.62
CA VAL A 379 1.72 25.68 3.12
C VAL A 379 0.24 26.08 2.99
N LEU A 380 -0.67 25.12 3.01
CA LEU A 380 -2.11 25.31 2.78
C LEU A 380 -2.86 25.54 4.10
N THR A 381 -2.18 25.39 5.23
CA THR A 381 -2.71 25.55 6.58
C THR A 381 -2.38 26.92 7.18
N ASP A 382 -3.22 27.38 8.10
CA ASP A 382 -3.03 28.60 8.89
C ASP A 382 -3.42 28.34 10.36
N ALA A 383 -2.60 28.82 11.30
CA ALA A 383 -2.75 28.51 12.72
C ALA A 383 -4.02 29.09 13.36
N GLY A 384 -4.57 30.17 12.81
CA GLY A 384 -5.83 30.77 13.26
C GLY A 384 -7.07 30.16 12.61
N ARG A 385 -6.93 29.54 11.43
CA ARG A 385 -8.04 29.06 10.61
C ARG A 385 -8.19 27.54 10.60
N THR A 386 -7.11 26.82 10.35
CA THR A 386 -7.14 25.41 10.00
C THR A 386 -7.34 24.54 11.23
N TRP A 387 -8.45 23.81 11.28
CA TRP A 387 -8.63 22.72 12.23
C TRP A 387 -8.15 21.41 11.60
N ALA A 388 -7.40 20.59 12.34
CA ALA A 388 -6.83 19.35 11.82
C ALA A 388 -7.27 18.12 12.62
N VAL A 389 -7.43 17.01 11.91
CA VAL A 389 -7.40 15.66 12.49
C VAL A 389 -6.33 14.84 11.78
N VAL A 390 -5.26 14.48 12.49
CA VAL A 390 -4.09 13.81 11.88
C VAL A 390 -3.74 12.53 12.62
N SER A 391 -3.60 11.45 11.85
CA SER A 391 -3.14 10.17 12.34
C SER A 391 -1.62 10.14 12.48
N THR A 392 -1.13 9.77 13.66
CA THR A 392 0.30 9.56 13.96
C THR A 392 0.78 8.16 13.60
N THR A 393 -0.09 7.32 13.04
CA THR A 393 0.22 5.95 12.66
C THR A 393 1.48 5.89 11.79
N ARG A 394 2.47 5.12 12.26
CA ARG A 394 3.72 4.87 11.54
C ARG A 394 3.52 3.85 10.41
N THR A 395 3.03 4.30 9.27
CA THR A 395 2.89 3.43 8.08
C THR A 395 4.21 3.33 7.33
N PRO A 396 4.81 2.14 7.16
CA PRO A 396 6.08 2.00 6.44
C PRO A 396 6.02 2.54 5.01
N THR A 397 7.16 3.00 4.49
CA THR A 397 7.34 3.40 3.08
C THR A 397 7.93 2.24 2.29
N GLY A 398 7.86 2.31 0.95
CA GLY A 398 8.51 1.31 0.09
C GLY A 398 10.02 1.23 0.33
N SER A 399 10.68 2.36 0.61
CA SER A 399 12.11 2.38 0.93
C SER A 399 12.45 1.63 2.22
N MET A 400 11.62 1.72 3.26
CA MET A 400 11.80 0.95 4.50
C MET A 400 11.61 -0.56 4.33
N VAL A 401 10.88 -0.97 3.29
CA VAL A 401 10.71 -2.38 2.91
C VAL A 401 11.94 -2.88 2.15
N ALA A 402 12.46 -2.05 1.24
CA ALA A 402 13.62 -2.40 0.42
C ALA A 402 14.94 -2.35 1.20
N ASP A 403 15.08 -1.39 2.12
CA ASP A 403 16.31 -1.17 2.88
C ASP A 403 16.02 -1.13 4.40
N PRO A 404 16.57 -2.08 5.18
CA PRO A 404 16.39 -2.12 6.62
C PRO A 404 17.07 -0.96 7.38
N ALA A 405 18.04 -0.27 6.78
CA ALA A 405 18.70 0.89 7.37
C ALA A 405 17.81 2.14 7.35
N VAL A 406 16.81 2.19 6.46
CA VAL A 406 15.84 3.30 6.42
C VAL A 406 14.82 3.15 7.55
N THR A 407 14.77 4.16 8.40
CA THR A 407 13.85 4.21 9.55
C THR A 407 12.71 5.21 9.29
N PHE A 408 11.60 5.02 10.01
CA PHE A 408 10.51 5.99 9.98
C PHE A 408 10.97 7.29 10.66
N PRO A 409 10.74 8.48 10.06
CA PRO A 409 11.10 9.74 10.69
C PRO A 409 10.53 9.89 12.11
N GLY A 410 11.23 10.60 12.98
CA GLY A 410 10.74 10.90 14.33
C GLY A 410 9.34 11.53 14.27
N VAL A 411 8.42 11.04 15.10
CA VAL A 411 7.03 11.53 15.12
C VAL A 411 6.99 12.92 15.76
N ASP A 412 7.68 13.11 16.89
CA ASP A 412 7.63 14.36 17.66
C ASP A 412 8.03 15.60 16.85
N PRO A 413 9.13 15.60 16.05
CA PRO A 413 9.45 16.74 15.21
C PRO A 413 8.40 17.06 14.14
N LEU A 414 7.82 16.03 13.51
CA LEU A 414 6.76 16.20 12.52
C LEU A 414 5.49 16.78 13.16
N MET A 415 5.19 16.32 14.37
CA MET A 415 4.06 16.82 15.15
C MET A 415 4.27 18.26 15.64
N ALA A 416 5.49 18.61 16.02
CA ALA A 416 5.85 19.96 16.43
C ALA A 416 5.70 20.96 15.27
N ASP A 417 6.13 20.62 14.05
CA ASP A 417 5.91 21.49 12.89
C ASP A 417 4.41 21.64 12.59
N LEU A 418 3.66 20.53 12.55
CA LEU A 418 2.21 20.55 12.32
C LEU A 418 1.48 21.44 13.34
N SER A 419 1.77 21.28 14.63
CA SER A 419 1.05 21.98 15.71
C SER A 419 1.22 23.50 15.67
N THR A 420 2.30 24.00 15.08
CA THR A 420 2.51 25.45 14.90
C THR A 420 1.68 26.07 13.77
N ARG A 421 1.07 25.24 12.92
CA ARG A 421 0.40 25.67 11.67
C ARG A 421 -1.10 25.40 11.65
N VAL A 422 -1.62 24.76 12.69
CA VAL A 422 -3.04 24.43 12.84
C VAL A 422 -3.53 24.95 14.18
N ARG A 423 -4.86 25.01 14.35
CA ARG A 423 -5.47 25.49 15.58
C ARG A 423 -5.12 24.58 16.77
N PRO A 424 -4.99 25.12 17.99
CA PRO A 424 -4.68 24.34 19.20
C PRO A 424 -5.72 23.27 19.58
N ASP A 425 -6.96 23.40 19.12
CA ASP A 425 -8.05 22.45 19.34
C ASP A 425 -8.12 21.33 18.29
N SER A 426 -7.08 21.21 17.46
CA SER A 426 -6.91 20.11 16.49
C SER A 426 -6.67 18.78 17.21
N VAL A 427 -7.09 17.68 16.57
CA VAL A 427 -7.03 16.34 17.14
C VAL A 427 -5.91 15.53 16.49
N ILE A 428 -5.05 14.96 17.32
CA ILE A 428 -3.91 14.15 16.88
C ILE A 428 -3.98 12.83 17.63
N LEU A 429 -3.91 11.70 16.91
CA LEU A 429 -4.12 10.38 17.49
C LEU A 429 -3.48 9.26 16.67
N ASP A 430 -3.27 8.07 17.26
CA ASP A 430 -2.94 6.88 16.47
C ASP A 430 -4.21 6.19 15.98
N ALA A 431 -4.70 6.61 14.81
CA ALA A 431 -5.99 6.17 14.30
C ALA A 431 -5.99 4.69 13.89
N ARG A 432 -4.85 4.14 13.42
CA ARG A 432 -4.73 2.71 13.13
C ARG A 432 -4.81 1.88 14.40
N ALA A 433 -4.06 2.24 15.44
CA ALA A 433 -4.09 1.47 16.69
C ALA A 433 -5.51 1.38 17.27
N ILE A 434 -6.25 2.50 17.23
CA ILE A 434 -7.65 2.56 17.67
C ILE A 434 -8.55 1.67 16.80
N THR A 435 -8.48 1.83 15.47
CA THR A 435 -9.39 1.07 14.58
C THR A 435 -9.06 -0.41 14.48
N GLU A 436 -7.79 -0.80 14.55
CA GLU A 436 -7.39 -2.20 14.69
C GLU A 436 -7.90 -2.79 16.01
N GLY A 437 -7.83 -2.03 17.11
CA GLY A 437 -8.37 -2.43 18.40
C GLY A 437 -9.89 -2.64 18.40
N LEU A 438 -10.63 -1.71 17.77
CA LEU A 438 -12.09 -1.75 17.73
C LEU A 438 -12.66 -2.73 16.70
N PHE A 439 -12.01 -2.88 15.55
CA PHE A 439 -12.60 -3.59 14.39
C PHE A 439 -11.74 -4.74 13.88
N GLY A 440 -10.53 -4.94 14.42
CA GLY A 440 -9.57 -5.93 13.93
C GLY A 440 -8.96 -5.57 12.56
N SER A 441 -9.15 -4.34 12.07
CA SER A 441 -8.62 -3.87 10.79
C SER A 441 -8.52 -2.35 10.73
N ASP A 442 -7.53 -1.85 10.00
CA ASP A 442 -7.29 -0.44 9.72
C ASP A 442 -8.07 0.12 8.51
N GLN A 443 -8.84 -0.71 7.81
CA GLN A 443 -9.57 -0.30 6.59
C GLN A 443 -10.64 0.78 6.84
N LEU A 444 -11.06 0.94 8.08
CA LEU A 444 -12.11 1.88 8.49
C LEU A 444 -11.55 3.21 9.04
N THR A 445 -10.21 3.38 9.02
CA THR A 445 -9.52 4.55 9.59
C THR A 445 -10.03 5.88 9.05
N ASN A 446 -10.22 6.01 7.73
CA ASN A 446 -10.65 7.29 7.15
C ASN A 446 -12.08 7.65 7.57
N THR A 447 -12.98 6.67 7.63
CA THR A 447 -14.36 6.85 8.10
C THR A 447 -14.40 7.24 9.58
N PHE A 448 -13.53 6.63 10.39
CA PHE A 448 -13.34 7.02 11.79
C PHE A 448 -12.87 8.48 11.91
N LEU A 449 -11.84 8.89 11.15
CA LEU A 449 -11.33 10.28 11.15
C LEU A 449 -12.40 11.29 10.73
N LEU A 450 -13.26 10.94 9.76
CA LEU A 450 -14.41 11.76 9.37
C LEU A 450 -15.41 11.93 10.52
N GLY A 451 -15.66 10.87 11.29
CA GLY A 451 -16.48 10.93 12.51
C GLY A 451 -15.94 11.87 13.57
N VAL A 452 -14.62 11.86 13.76
CA VAL A 452 -13.94 12.82 14.66
C VAL A 452 -14.16 14.25 14.18
N ALA A 453 -13.91 14.54 12.89
CA ALA A 453 -14.05 15.88 12.32
C ALA A 453 -15.48 16.44 12.42
N VAL A 454 -16.49 15.61 12.16
CA VAL A 454 -17.91 16.00 12.31
C VAL A 454 -18.24 16.28 13.77
N GLN A 455 -17.86 15.37 14.69
CA GLN A 455 -18.23 15.54 16.10
C GLN A 455 -17.53 16.72 16.77
N SER A 456 -16.31 17.05 16.34
CA SER A 456 -15.60 18.26 16.80
C SER A 456 -16.22 19.57 16.26
N GLY A 457 -17.19 19.50 15.35
CA GLY A 457 -17.83 20.67 14.73
C GLY A 457 -16.98 21.37 13.67
N ALA A 458 -15.80 20.82 13.35
CA ALA A 458 -14.92 21.36 12.32
C ALA A 458 -15.49 21.13 10.92
N LEU A 459 -16.20 20.00 10.74
CA LEU A 459 -16.94 19.69 9.53
C LEU A 459 -18.44 19.83 9.82
N PRO A 460 -19.05 21.01 9.57
CA PRO A 460 -20.41 21.32 9.99
C PRO A 460 -21.43 20.68 9.04
N LEU A 461 -21.54 19.36 9.11
CA LEU A 461 -22.57 18.57 8.44
C LEU A 461 -23.41 17.82 9.48
N PRO A 462 -24.72 17.63 9.23
CA PRO A 462 -25.53 16.74 10.04
C PRO A 462 -24.96 15.32 10.02
N PRO A 463 -24.78 14.65 11.18
CA PRO A 463 -24.28 13.26 11.20
C PRO A 463 -25.12 12.30 10.36
N ALA A 464 -26.44 12.50 10.31
CA ALA A 464 -27.35 11.71 9.49
C ALA A 464 -27.01 11.78 7.99
N ALA A 465 -26.62 12.94 7.47
CA ALA A 465 -26.28 13.09 6.06
C ALA A 465 -25.02 12.28 5.68
N VAL A 466 -24.06 12.15 6.60
CA VAL A 466 -22.87 11.32 6.42
C VAL A 466 -23.22 9.84 6.48
N GLU A 467 -24.05 9.43 7.44
CA GLU A 467 -24.56 8.05 7.55
C GLU A 467 -25.35 7.65 6.28
N ASP A 468 -26.20 8.53 5.75
CA ASP A 468 -26.92 8.28 4.49
C ASP A 468 -25.96 8.14 3.30
N ALA A 469 -24.92 8.98 3.23
CA ALA A 469 -23.90 8.88 2.18
C ALA A 469 -23.09 7.56 2.25
N LEU A 470 -22.78 7.09 3.47
CA LEU A 470 -22.15 5.78 3.69
C LEU A 470 -23.04 4.63 3.25
N SER A 471 -24.35 4.72 3.51
CA SER A 471 -25.35 3.78 3.02
C SER A 471 -25.43 3.77 1.49
N GLN A 472 -25.45 4.94 0.84
CA GLN A 472 -25.49 5.05 -0.62
C GLN A 472 -24.24 4.49 -1.30
N ASN A 473 -23.06 4.60 -0.66
CA ASN A 473 -21.82 4.00 -1.17
C ASN A 473 -21.90 2.46 -1.21
N GLY A 474 -22.75 1.82 -0.40
CA GLY A 474 -23.12 0.40 -0.52
C GLY A 474 -22.04 -0.63 -0.16
N VAL A 475 -20.83 -0.19 0.23
CA VAL A 475 -19.72 -1.08 0.58
C VAL A 475 -19.56 -1.17 2.09
N ALA A 476 -19.70 -2.40 2.64
CA ALA A 476 -19.52 -2.68 4.06
C ALA A 476 -20.24 -1.65 4.96
N VAL A 477 -21.50 -1.36 4.62
CA VAL A 477 -22.29 -0.24 5.16
C VAL A 477 -22.22 -0.23 6.68
N GLU A 478 -22.68 -1.29 7.35
CA GLU A 478 -22.72 -1.33 8.82
C GLU A 478 -21.35 -1.08 9.47
N ALA A 479 -20.28 -1.68 8.95
CA ALA A 479 -18.94 -1.47 9.47
C ALA A 479 -18.48 0.00 9.35
N ASN A 480 -18.86 0.67 8.26
CA ASN A 480 -18.59 2.10 8.08
C ASN A 480 -19.45 2.98 9.00
N HIS A 481 -20.73 2.66 9.22
CA HIS A 481 -21.55 3.37 10.21
C HIS A 481 -20.94 3.26 11.60
N GLN A 482 -20.56 2.06 12.02
CA GLN A 482 -19.91 1.85 13.31
C GLN A 482 -18.57 2.61 13.40
N ALA A 483 -17.73 2.58 12.37
CA ALA A 483 -16.49 3.35 12.35
C ALA A 483 -16.71 4.86 12.49
N PHE A 484 -17.67 5.41 11.77
CA PHE A 484 -18.05 6.82 11.86
C PHE A 484 -18.53 7.17 13.27
N ARG A 485 -19.42 6.36 13.85
CA ARG A 485 -19.95 6.53 15.21
C ARG A 485 -18.88 6.43 16.29
N TRP A 486 -17.94 5.49 16.18
CA TRP A 486 -16.80 5.39 17.09
C TRP A 486 -15.85 6.58 16.95
N GLY A 487 -15.66 7.11 15.73
CA GLY A 487 -14.94 8.38 15.51
C GLY A 487 -15.62 9.55 16.21
N ARG A 488 -16.95 9.64 16.12
CA ARG A 488 -17.72 10.63 16.88
C ARG A 488 -17.53 10.44 18.39
N ARG A 489 -17.67 9.21 18.88
CA ARG A 489 -17.46 8.89 20.31
C ARG A 489 -16.07 9.30 20.79
N TYR A 490 -15.04 9.14 19.96
CA TYR A 490 -13.67 9.52 20.30
C TYR A 490 -13.54 11.02 20.54
N ALA A 491 -14.13 11.86 19.67
CA ALA A 491 -14.11 13.31 19.87
C ALA A 491 -14.84 13.76 21.16
N ALA A 492 -15.85 12.99 21.61
CA ALA A 492 -16.60 13.29 22.82
C ALA A 492 -15.93 12.75 24.11
N VAL A 493 -15.40 11.52 24.07
CA VAL A 493 -14.82 10.83 25.23
C VAL A 493 -13.61 9.96 24.82
N PRO A 494 -12.46 10.57 24.50
CA PRO A 494 -11.32 9.87 23.90
C PRO A 494 -10.81 8.72 24.77
N ASP A 495 -10.67 8.92 26.08
CA ASP A 495 -10.14 7.91 27.01
C ASP A 495 -10.97 6.61 27.02
N ALA A 496 -12.30 6.72 26.92
CA ALA A 496 -13.19 5.56 26.89
C ALA A 496 -13.02 4.76 25.59
N VAL A 497 -12.81 5.44 24.46
CA VAL A 497 -12.57 4.79 23.18
C VAL A 497 -11.20 4.13 23.14
N VAL A 498 -10.17 4.80 23.67
CA VAL A 498 -8.82 4.22 23.78
C VAL A 498 -8.83 2.97 24.66
N ALA A 499 -9.55 3.00 25.79
CA ALA A 499 -9.71 1.83 26.65
C ALA A 499 -10.47 0.69 25.95
N ALA A 500 -11.51 0.99 25.17
CA ALA A 500 -12.25 -0.01 24.40
C ALA A 500 -11.42 -0.62 23.26
N ALA A 501 -10.52 0.15 22.66
CA ALA A 501 -9.61 -0.27 21.61
C ALA A 501 -8.35 -0.99 22.14
N ALA A 502 -8.11 -0.97 23.46
CA ALA A 502 -6.90 -1.56 24.03
C ALA A 502 -6.81 -3.05 23.67
N PRO A 503 -5.71 -3.51 23.05
CA PRO A 503 -5.56 -4.92 22.73
C PRO A 503 -5.60 -5.74 24.02
N PRO A 504 -6.14 -6.97 24.00
CA PRO A 504 -5.99 -7.86 25.13
C PRO A 504 -4.50 -8.04 25.42
N PRO A 505 -4.07 -8.09 26.69
CA PRO A 505 -2.67 -8.24 27.04
C PRO A 505 -2.11 -9.48 26.32
N SER A 506 -1.11 -9.26 25.48
CA SER A 506 -0.39 -10.35 24.82
C SER A 506 0.33 -11.17 25.90
N ARG A 507 0.64 -12.45 25.63
CA ARG A 507 1.53 -13.23 26.53
C ARG A 507 2.88 -12.54 26.76
N SER A 508 3.35 -11.71 25.81
CA SER A 508 4.60 -10.96 25.93
C SER A 508 4.48 -9.65 26.71
N THR A 509 3.27 -9.15 26.98
CA THR A 509 3.01 -7.92 27.76
C THR A 509 2.38 -8.21 29.11
N ARG A 510 2.14 -9.49 29.44
CA ARG A 510 1.69 -9.89 30.77
C ARG A 510 2.81 -9.65 31.78
N ALA A 511 2.46 -9.06 32.92
CA ALA A 511 3.38 -8.98 34.06
C ALA A 511 3.90 -10.38 34.41
N ALA A 512 5.18 -10.46 34.72
CA ALA A 512 5.81 -11.74 35.01
C ALA A 512 5.19 -12.36 36.27
N GLY A 513 5.06 -13.69 36.28
CA GLY A 513 4.56 -14.41 37.45
C GLY A 513 5.43 -14.18 38.69
N THR A 514 4.83 -14.26 39.88
CA THR A 514 5.55 -14.11 41.17
C THR A 514 6.74 -15.08 41.31
N THR A 515 6.63 -16.28 40.71
CA THR A 515 7.72 -17.27 40.64
C THR A 515 8.94 -16.76 39.87
N ALA A 516 8.72 -16.01 38.78
CA ALA A 516 9.81 -15.45 37.98
C ALA A 516 10.54 -14.35 38.77
N TYR A 517 9.81 -13.45 39.43
CA TYR A 517 10.41 -12.48 40.35
C TYR A 517 11.17 -13.13 41.51
N GLY A 518 10.73 -14.30 41.98
CA GLY A 518 11.46 -15.10 42.96
C GLY A 518 12.82 -15.59 42.45
N LEU A 519 12.88 -16.07 41.20
CA LEU A 519 14.12 -16.48 40.53
C LEU A 519 15.08 -15.29 40.33
N VAL A 520 14.56 -14.16 39.85
CA VAL A 520 15.35 -12.92 39.65
C VAL A 520 15.94 -12.43 40.98
N ARG A 521 15.15 -12.45 42.06
CA ARG A 521 15.62 -12.09 43.39
C ARG A 521 16.68 -13.06 43.92
N ALA A 522 16.50 -14.36 43.70
CA ALA A 522 17.48 -15.38 44.10
C ALA A 522 18.81 -15.24 43.35
N ALA A 523 18.78 -14.73 42.11
CA ALA A 523 19.95 -14.41 41.31
C ALA A 523 20.62 -13.06 41.68
N GLY A 524 20.06 -12.30 42.63
CA GLY A 524 20.61 -10.99 43.04
C GLY A 524 20.40 -9.88 42.01
N LEU A 525 19.46 -10.05 41.08
CA LEU A 525 19.14 -9.08 40.02
C LEU A 525 18.03 -8.11 40.45
N PRO A 526 17.96 -6.90 39.87
CA PRO A 526 16.90 -5.94 40.19
C PRO A 526 15.53 -6.49 39.82
N THR A 527 14.53 -6.21 40.68
CA THR A 527 13.13 -6.63 40.47
C THR A 527 12.17 -5.46 40.29
N ASP A 528 12.69 -4.24 40.37
CA ASP A 528 11.98 -2.98 40.26
C ASP A 528 12.35 -2.24 38.96
N GLY A 529 11.46 -1.34 38.54
CA GLY A 529 11.61 -0.58 37.31
C GLY A 529 11.54 -1.42 36.03
N GLU A 530 11.76 -0.76 34.89
CA GLU A 530 11.66 -1.36 33.56
C GLU A 530 12.63 -2.54 33.37
N LEU A 531 13.85 -2.41 33.88
CA LEU A 531 14.85 -3.47 33.82
C LEU A 531 14.42 -4.71 34.61
N GLY A 532 13.88 -4.52 35.82
CA GLY A 532 13.40 -5.63 36.65
C GLY A 532 12.21 -6.37 36.01
N GLU A 533 11.28 -5.64 35.39
CA GLU A 533 10.17 -6.24 34.64
C GLU A 533 10.67 -7.05 33.43
N LEU A 534 11.64 -6.51 32.68
CA LEU A 534 12.23 -7.19 31.54
C LEU A 534 12.93 -8.50 31.95
N ILE A 535 13.76 -8.46 33.00
CA ILE A 535 14.47 -9.63 33.50
C ILE A 535 13.47 -10.68 34.00
N ALA A 536 12.47 -10.28 34.79
CA ALA A 536 11.45 -11.21 35.29
C ALA A 536 10.67 -11.88 34.15
N ARG A 537 10.34 -11.12 33.10
CA ARG A 537 9.68 -11.67 31.91
C ARG A 537 10.57 -12.68 31.19
N ARG A 538 11.86 -12.38 31.00
CA ARG A 538 12.81 -13.32 30.37
C ARG A 538 13.01 -14.58 31.22
N ALA A 539 13.08 -14.45 32.54
CA ALA A 539 13.16 -15.61 33.44
C ALA A 539 11.91 -16.51 33.34
N GLU A 540 10.70 -15.94 33.26
CA GLU A 540 9.48 -16.72 33.02
C GLU A 540 9.51 -17.44 31.67
N GLU A 541 9.97 -16.75 30.62
CA GLU A 541 10.07 -17.34 29.27
C GLU A 541 11.11 -18.46 29.19
N LEU A 542 12.30 -18.29 29.76
CA LEU A 542 13.35 -19.32 29.82
C LEU A 542 12.89 -20.53 30.65
N THR A 543 12.20 -20.27 31.76
CA THR A 543 11.62 -21.33 32.60
C THR A 543 10.55 -22.11 31.83
N ALA A 544 9.71 -21.43 31.06
CA ALA A 544 8.67 -22.07 30.25
C ALA A 544 9.23 -22.82 29.03
N TYR A 545 10.37 -22.37 28.51
CA TYR A 545 11.08 -23.05 27.41
C TYR A 545 11.74 -24.34 27.89
N GLN A 546 12.36 -24.32 29.07
CA GLN A 546 13.06 -25.48 29.61
C GLN A 546 12.72 -25.71 31.09
N ASP A 547 13.38 -25.02 32.01
CA ASP A 547 13.19 -25.19 33.45
C ASP A 547 13.76 -23.98 34.24
N PRO A 548 13.47 -23.86 35.56
CA PRO A 548 14.00 -22.79 36.41
C PRO A 548 15.52 -22.81 36.63
N ASP A 549 16.22 -23.91 36.33
CA ASP A 549 17.68 -23.99 36.41
C ASP A 549 18.32 -23.34 35.18
N TYR A 550 17.75 -23.55 33.99
CA TYR A 550 18.17 -22.89 32.75
C TYR A 550 17.94 -21.36 32.77
N ALA A 551 16.91 -20.92 33.48
CA ALA A 551 16.58 -19.49 33.61
C ALA A 551 17.48 -18.74 34.62
N ARG A 552 18.17 -19.46 35.52
CA ARG A 552 19.12 -18.89 36.49
C ARG A 552 20.49 -18.71 35.85
#